data_AF-A0A258QTQ2-F1
#
_entry.id   AF-A0A258QTQ2-F1
#
_cell.length_a   1.000
_cell.length_b   1.000
_cell.length_c   1.000
_cell.angle_alpha   90.00
_cell.angle_beta   90.00
_cell.angle_gamma   90.00
#
_symmetry.space_group_name_H-M   'P 1'
#
loop_
_entity.id
_entity.type
_entity.pdbx_description
1 polymer ?
#
loop_
_entity_poly.entity_id
_entity_poly.type
_entity_poly.pdbx_seq_one_letter_code
_entity_poly.pdbx_strand_id
1 'polypeptide(L)'
;MTDRIREFLKTRREDGPCVVVDLDVVRANYAAFSRALPDTRVFYAVKANPDAAILKTLADLGSCFDCASTGEIDMVMAAGAGAERISFGNTIKKERDIERAHKLGVRLFAVDSYEEVEKVARVAPGAKVFCRILCDGAGAEWPLSRKFGCEPEMAADVLEHAHRLGLTAHGVSFHVGSQQKNVNAWDQALASAAGIFRECAVRGISLAMVNLGGGFPT
;
A
#
# COMPACT_ATOMS: atom_id res chain seq x y z
N MET A 1 -3.98 4.90 -26.97
CA MET A 1 -3.31 3.70 -27.53
C MET A 1 -2.04 4.17 -28.23
N THR A 2 -0.89 3.64 -27.85
CA THR A 2 0.42 4.05 -28.41
C THR A 2 0.62 3.52 -29.82
N ASP A 3 1.51 4.14 -30.59
CA ASP A 3 1.82 3.68 -31.95
C ASP A 3 2.44 2.28 -31.96
N ARG A 4 3.21 1.92 -30.92
CA ARG A 4 3.74 0.57 -30.73
C ARG A 4 2.64 -0.48 -30.60
N ILE A 5 1.62 -0.20 -29.79
CA ILE A 5 0.46 -1.12 -29.66
C ILE A 5 -0.28 -1.21 -30.99
N ARG A 6 -0.52 -0.08 -31.68
CA ARG A 6 -1.18 -0.09 -32.99
C ARG A 6 -0.41 -0.95 -34.00
N GLU A 7 0.91 -0.84 -34.02
CA GLU A 7 1.75 -1.60 -34.95
C GLU A 7 1.78 -3.09 -34.62
N PHE A 8 1.87 -3.45 -33.33
CA PHE A 8 1.73 -4.84 -32.89
C PHE A 8 0.38 -5.42 -33.33
N LEU A 9 -0.73 -4.69 -33.15
CA LEU A 9 -2.05 -5.18 -33.53
C LEU A 9 -2.23 -5.36 -35.04
N LYS A 10 -1.56 -4.55 -35.89
CA LYS A 10 -1.56 -4.74 -37.35
C LYS A 10 -0.77 -5.98 -37.80
N THR A 11 0.29 -6.30 -37.08
CA THR A 11 1.24 -7.36 -37.45
C THR A 11 0.95 -8.69 -36.77
N ARG A 12 0.15 -8.70 -35.70
CA ARG A 12 -0.33 -9.92 -35.05
C ARG A 12 -1.11 -10.80 -36.04
N ARG A 13 -0.80 -12.10 -36.04
CA ARG A 13 -1.43 -13.11 -36.91
C ARG A 13 -2.22 -14.17 -36.14
N GLU A 14 -2.04 -14.21 -34.82
CA GLU A 14 -2.76 -15.12 -33.94
C GLU A 14 -4.20 -14.63 -33.74
N ASP A 15 -5.14 -15.55 -33.87
CA ASP A 15 -6.55 -15.28 -33.57
C ASP A 15 -6.82 -15.27 -32.04
N GLY A 16 -7.91 -14.62 -31.64
CA GLY A 16 -8.38 -14.57 -30.24
C GLY A 16 -7.95 -13.33 -29.46
N PRO A 17 -8.49 -13.14 -28.24
CA PRO A 17 -8.22 -11.96 -27.41
C PRO A 17 -6.77 -11.92 -26.94
N CYS A 18 -6.18 -10.72 -26.91
CA CYS A 18 -4.86 -10.48 -26.32
C CYS A 18 -4.86 -9.23 -25.45
N VAL A 19 -4.02 -9.22 -24.42
CA VAL A 19 -3.70 -8.03 -23.63
C VAL A 19 -2.31 -7.56 -24.04
N VAL A 20 -2.17 -6.29 -24.41
CA VAL A 20 -0.89 -5.67 -24.78
C VAL A 20 -0.61 -4.55 -23.79
N VAL A 21 0.52 -4.65 -23.09
CA VAL A 21 0.96 -3.64 -22.14
C VAL A 21 2.19 -2.95 -22.69
N ASP A 22 2.13 -1.63 -22.81
CA ASP A 22 3.28 -0.81 -23.19
C ASP A 22 4.04 -0.38 -21.93
N LEU A 23 5.21 -0.97 -21.71
CA LEU A 23 6.04 -0.67 -20.54
C LEU A 23 6.57 0.77 -20.56
N ASP A 24 6.66 1.44 -21.72
CA ASP A 24 7.09 2.84 -21.76
C ASP A 24 6.02 3.75 -21.14
N VAL A 25 4.74 3.40 -21.29
CA VAL A 25 3.63 4.08 -20.61
C VAL A 25 3.72 3.87 -19.10
N VAL A 26 4.05 2.65 -18.64
CA VAL A 26 4.26 2.36 -17.21
C VAL A 26 5.40 3.22 -16.66
N ARG A 27 6.54 3.32 -17.37
CA ARG A 27 7.68 4.15 -16.97
C ARG A 27 7.29 5.62 -16.91
N ALA A 28 6.60 6.12 -17.92
CA ALA A 28 6.16 7.52 -17.98
C ALA A 28 5.21 7.86 -16.83
N ASN A 29 4.23 7.00 -16.54
CA ASN A 29 3.27 7.19 -15.46
C ASN A 29 3.94 7.17 -14.09
N TYR A 30 4.83 6.21 -13.83
CA TYR A 30 5.60 6.17 -12.58
C TYR A 30 6.41 7.46 -12.38
N ALA A 31 7.14 7.88 -13.42
CA ALA A 31 7.98 9.07 -13.34
C ALA A 31 7.15 10.36 -13.16
N ALA A 32 6.00 10.46 -13.82
CA ALA A 32 5.08 11.58 -13.65
C ALA A 32 4.52 11.63 -12.22
N PHE A 33 4.04 10.48 -11.71
CA PHE A 33 3.47 10.39 -10.37
C PHE A 33 4.51 10.69 -9.27
N SER A 34 5.69 10.08 -9.36
CA SER A 34 6.79 10.33 -8.41
C SER A 34 7.26 11.79 -8.41
N ARG A 35 7.23 12.49 -9.56
CA ARG A 35 7.55 13.92 -9.62
C ARG A 35 6.45 14.81 -9.06
N ALA A 36 5.19 14.40 -9.17
CA ALA A 36 4.06 15.17 -8.65
C ALA A 36 3.99 15.16 -7.11
N LEU A 37 4.56 14.13 -6.47
CA LEU A 37 4.58 13.94 -5.01
C LEU A 37 6.02 13.65 -4.53
N PRO A 38 6.94 14.63 -4.58
CA PRO A 38 8.38 14.41 -4.37
C PRO A 38 8.75 13.94 -2.97
N ASP A 39 7.95 14.29 -1.96
CA ASP A 39 8.16 13.89 -0.56
C ASP A 39 7.58 12.50 -0.24
N THR A 40 7.12 11.77 -1.25
CA THR A 40 6.48 10.46 -1.09
C THR A 40 7.29 9.35 -1.76
N ARG A 41 7.04 8.12 -1.32
CA ARG A 41 7.49 6.91 -2.01
C ARG A 41 6.30 6.21 -2.63
N VAL A 42 6.43 5.78 -3.87
CA VAL A 42 5.37 5.04 -4.57
C VAL A 42 5.41 3.59 -4.13
N PHE A 43 4.34 3.12 -3.47
CA PHE A 43 4.11 1.71 -3.17
C PHE A 43 3.09 1.16 -4.17
N TYR A 44 3.58 0.51 -5.23
CA TYR A 44 2.69 -0.06 -6.25
C TYR A 44 1.87 -1.23 -5.67
N ALA A 45 0.55 -1.14 -5.76
CA ALA A 45 -0.34 -2.21 -5.31
C ALA A 45 -0.30 -3.39 -6.29
N VAL A 46 0.39 -4.47 -5.92
CA VAL A 46 0.69 -5.60 -6.82
C VAL A 46 -0.59 -6.25 -7.36
N LYS A 47 -1.63 -6.34 -6.54
CA LYS A 47 -2.96 -6.84 -6.92
C LYS A 47 -3.61 -6.12 -8.12
N ALA A 48 -3.18 -4.89 -8.45
CA ALA A 48 -3.73 -4.16 -9.59
C ALA A 48 -3.32 -4.80 -10.92
N ASN A 49 -2.05 -5.19 -11.05
CA ASN A 49 -1.54 -6.02 -12.14
C ASN A 49 -0.20 -6.67 -11.73
N PRO A 50 -0.18 -7.97 -11.42
CA PRO A 50 1.02 -8.65 -10.94
C PRO A 50 1.96 -9.12 -12.08
N ASP A 51 1.77 -8.65 -13.31
CA ASP A 51 2.61 -9.05 -14.44
C ASP A 51 4.11 -8.81 -14.16
N ALA A 52 4.92 -9.84 -14.39
CA ALA A 52 6.34 -9.84 -14.03
C ALA A 52 7.13 -8.73 -14.74
N ALA A 53 6.77 -8.37 -15.98
CA ALA A 53 7.45 -7.33 -16.73
C ALA A 53 7.13 -5.94 -16.19
N ILE A 54 5.91 -5.72 -15.68
CA ILE A 54 5.51 -4.49 -14.97
C ILE A 54 6.27 -4.40 -13.65
N LEU A 55 6.26 -5.46 -12.84
CA LEU A 55 6.94 -5.47 -11.54
C LEU A 55 8.44 -5.23 -11.69
N LYS A 56 9.09 -5.89 -12.64
CA LYS A 56 10.52 -5.68 -12.95
C LYS A 56 10.80 -4.25 -13.37
N THR A 57 9.97 -3.71 -14.26
CA THR A 57 10.09 -2.32 -14.73
C THR A 57 10.00 -1.32 -13.58
N LEU A 58 9.04 -1.50 -12.67
CA LEU A 58 8.86 -0.63 -11.50
C LEU A 58 9.99 -0.81 -10.46
N ALA A 59 10.47 -2.04 -10.26
CA ALA A 59 11.58 -2.33 -9.36
C ALA A 59 12.88 -1.65 -9.82
N ASP A 60 13.15 -1.66 -11.13
CA ASP A 60 14.30 -0.98 -11.77
C ASP A 60 14.22 0.54 -11.66
N LEU A 61 13.02 1.10 -11.65
CA LEU A 61 12.79 2.53 -11.45
C LEU A 61 12.84 2.98 -9.97
N GLY A 62 13.04 2.03 -9.05
CA GLY A 62 13.14 2.32 -7.62
C GLY A 62 11.82 2.32 -6.86
N SER A 63 10.73 1.82 -7.45
CA SER A 63 9.43 1.72 -6.77
C SER A 63 9.51 0.86 -5.51
N CYS A 64 8.64 1.17 -4.55
CA CYS A 64 8.22 0.24 -3.51
C CYS A 64 6.99 -0.54 -3.96
N PHE A 65 6.55 -1.50 -3.14
CA PHE A 65 5.43 -2.39 -3.45
C PHE A 65 4.56 -2.61 -2.22
N ASP A 66 3.25 -2.48 -2.42
CA ASP A 66 2.25 -2.88 -1.45
C ASP A 66 1.71 -4.26 -1.81
N CYS A 67 2.00 -5.24 -0.96
CA CYS A 67 1.64 -6.64 -1.14
C CYS A 67 0.49 -7.04 -0.20
N ALA A 68 -0.50 -7.74 -0.73
CA ALA A 68 -1.66 -8.26 0.00
C ALA A 68 -1.51 -9.74 0.38
N SER A 69 -0.49 -10.45 -0.14
CA SER A 69 -0.23 -11.85 0.15
C SER A 69 1.26 -12.20 0.06
N THR A 70 1.64 -13.35 0.61
CA THR A 70 3.00 -13.90 0.50
C THR A 70 3.39 -14.24 -0.94
N GLY A 71 2.43 -14.61 -1.79
CA GLY A 71 2.66 -14.82 -3.21
C GLY A 71 3.04 -13.52 -3.93
N GLU A 72 2.42 -12.40 -3.57
CA GLU A 72 2.79 -11.08 -4.10
C GLU A 72 4.19 -10.65 -3.65
N ILE A 73 4.55 -10.94 -2.39
CA ILE A 73 5.92 -10.72 -1.89
C ILE A 73 6.92 -11.50 -2.73
N ASP A 74 6.63 -12.78 -3.02
CA ASP A 74 7.52 -13.62 -3.83
C ASP A 74 7.68 -13.08 -5.26
N MET A 75 6.58 -12.65 -5.90
CA MET A 75 6.62 -12.04 -7.24
C MET A 75 7.47 -10.77 -7.27
N VAL A 76 7.32 -9.90 -6.25
CA VAL A 76 8.08 -8.64 -6.14
C VAL A 76 9.56 -8.89 -5.88
N MET A 77 9.90 -9.85 -5.01
CA MET A 77 11.29 -10.22 -4.76
C MET A 77 11.93 -10.87 -6.00
N ALA A 78 11.20 -11.72 -6.72
CA ALA A 78 11.66 -12.30 -7.99
C ALA A 78 11.88 -11.24 -9.07
N ALA A 79 11.11 -10.15 -9.05
CA ALA A 79 11.32 -8.98 -9.90
C ALA A 79 12.54 -8.13 -9.50
N GLY A 80 13.27 -8.49 -8.43
CA GLY A 80 14.51 -7.83 -8.01
C GLY A 80 14.31 -6.74 -6.94
N ALA A 81 13.14 -6.62 -6.33
CA ALA A 81 12.93 -5.70 -5.22
C ALA A 81 13.40 -6.29 -3.88
N GLY A 82 14.08 -5.47 -3.08
CA GLY A 82 14.48 -5.84 -1.72
C GLY A 82 13.31 -5.76 -0.75
N ALA A 83 13.34 -6.54 0.34
CA ALA A 83 12.25 -6.63 1.30
C ALA A 83 11.99 -5.30 2.05
N GLU A 84 12.98 -4.42 2.12
CA GLU A 84 12.87 -3.05 2.67
C GLU A 84 11.97 -2.13 1.83
N ARG A 85 11.68 -2.52 0.58
CA ARG A 85 10.77 -1.81 -0.33
C ARG A 85 9.36 -2.39 -0.34
N ILE A 86 9.05 -3.32 0.56
CA ILE A 86 7.76 -4.02 0.60
C ILE A 86 6.97 -3.61 1.86
N SER A 87 5.71 -3.24 1.69
CA SER A 87 4.71 -3.24 2.76
C SER A 87 3.78 -4.44 2.63
N PHE A 88 3.43 -5.07 3.76
CA PHE A 88 2.35 -6.05 3.79
C PHE A 88 1.04 -5.33 4.17
N GLY A 89 0.39 -4.73 3.16
CA GLY A 89 -0.73 -3.78 3.32
C GLY A 89 -2.10 -4.39 3.59
N ASN A 90 -2.24 -5.71 3.53
CA ASN A 90 -3.49 -6.36 3.95
C ASN A 90 -3.65 -6.23 5.47
N THR A 91 -4.78 -5.71 5.94
CA THR A 91 -5.03 -5.53 7.38
C THR A 91 -5.38 -6.82 8.09
N ILE A 92 -5.79 -7.88 7.39
CA ILE A 92 -6.13 -9.18 7.99
C ILE A 92 -5.26 -10.29 7.40
N LYS A 93 -4.27 -10.73 8.18
CA LYS A 93 -3.25 -11.71 7.74
C LYS A 93 -3.26 -12.96 8.63
N LYS A 94 -2.86 -14.09 8.07
CA LYS A 94 -2.58 -15.31 8.85
C LYS A 94 -1.23 -15.15 9.54
N GLU A 95 -1.10 -15.61 10.78
CA GLU A 95 0.16 -15.54 11.53
C GLU A 95 1.33 -16.16 10.75
N ARG A 96 1.13 -17.34 10.15
CA ARG A 96 2.15 -17.98 9.31
C ARG A 96 2.63 -17.11 8.14
N ASP A 97 1.75 -16.27 7.59
CA ASP A 97 2.07 -15.40 6.46
C ASP A 97 2.84 -14.16 6.94
N ILE A 98 2.48 -13.63 8.12
CA ILE A 98 3.23 -12.55 8.81
C ILE A 98 4.65 -13.05 9.15
N GLU A 99 4.75 -14.22 9.78
CA GLU A 99 6.03 -14.82 10.18
C GLU A 99 6.95 -15.03 8.97
N ARG A 100 6.42 -15.58 7.87
CA ARG A 100 7.18 -15.78 6.63
C ARG A 100 7.65 -14.45 6.04
N ALA A 101 6.76 -13.46 5.92
CA ALA A 101 7.12 -12.14 5.41
C ALA A 101 8.23 -11.49 6.27
N HIS A 102 8.12 -11.62 7.59
CA HIS A 102 9.14 -11.13 8.51
C HIS A 102 10.49 -11.85 8.34
N LYS A 103 10.49 -13.19 8.20
CA LYS A 103 11.68 -13.99 7.90
C LYS A 103 12.36 -13.59 6.58
N LEU A 104 11.58 -13.19 5.57
CA LEU A 104 12.08 -12.67 4.29
C LEU A 104 12.67 -11.26 4.37
N GLY A 105 12.51 -10.55 5.50
CA GLY A 105 13.04 -9.21 5.69
C GLY A 105 11.99 -8.10 5.62
N VAL A 106 10.70 -8.41 5.39
CA VAL A 106 9.64 -7.40 5.41
C VAL A 106 9.47 -6.89 6.84
N ARG A 107 9.38 -5.56 6.99
CA ARG A 107 9.31 -4.90 8.31
C ARG A 107 8.10 -4.01 8.50
N LEU A 108 7.29 -3.76 7.46
CA LEU A 108 6.18 -2.82 7.50
C LEU A 108 4.85 -3.54 7.26
N PHE A 109 3.98 -3.55 8.28
CA PHE A 109 2.73 -4.32 8.27
C PHE A 109 1.52 -3.42 8.55
N ALA A 110 0.45 -3.59 7.79
CA ALA A 110 -0.83 -2.92 8.08
C ALA A 110 -1.55 -3.62 9.24
N VAL A 111 -2.20 -2.83 10.08
CA VAL A 111 -3.11 -3.29 11.14
C VAL A 111 -4.34 -2.39 11.18
N ASP A 112 -5.46 -2.90 11.66
CA ASP A 112 -6.67 -2.12 11.95
C ASP A 112 -7.42 -2.60 13.21
N SER A 113 -6.82 -3.49 14.00
CA SER A 113 -7.40 -3.95 15.26
C SER A 113 -6.32 -4.39 16.25
N TYR A 114 -6.72 -4.55 17.52
CA TYR A 114 -5.85 -5.10 18.56
C TYR A 114 -5.39 -6.53 18.24
N GLU A 115 -6.28 -7.38 17.77
CA GLU A 115 -6.00 -8.78 17.45
C GLU A 115 -4.98 -8.90 16.32
N GLU A 116 -5.02 -8.00 15.33
CA GLU A 116 -4.01 -7.97 14.27
C GLU A 116 -2.65 -7.54 14.82
N VAL A 117 -2.62 -6.52 15.69
CA VAL A 117 -1.40 -6.07 16.37
C VAL A 117 -0.78 -7.21 17.19
N GLU A 118 -1.60 -7.93 17.96
CA GLU A 118 -1.13 -9.06 18.77
C GLU A 118 -0.54 -10.19 17.91
N LYS A 119 -1.17 -10.50 16.76
CA LYS A 119 -0.60 -11.46 15.80
C LYS A 119 0.77 -11.00 15.33
N VAL A 120 0.91 -9.74 14.90
CA VAL A 120 2.20 -9.19 14.46
C VAL A 120 3.23 -9.24 15.59
N ALA A 121 2.86 -8.86 16.82
CA ALA A 121 3.75 -8.89 17.97
C ALA A 121 4.29 -10.30 18.28
N ARG A 122 3.44 -11.34 18.15
CA ARG A 122 3.85 -12.74 18.39
C ARG A 122 4.85 -13.27 17.36
N VAL A 123 4.71 -12.93 16.08
CA VAL A 123 5.47 -13.58 15.00
C VAL A 123 6.39 -12.67 14.18
N ALA A 124 6.35 -11.36 14.41
CA ALA A 124 7.20 -10.36 13.78
C ALA A 124 7.65 -9.30 14.82
N PRO A 125 8.37 -9.72 15.88
CA PRO A 125 8.77 -8.83 16.96
C PRO A 125 9.62 -7.66 16.46
N GLY A 126 9.40 -6.46 17.00
CA GLY A 126 10.09 -5.24 16.61
C GLY A 126 9.72 -4.69 15.22
N ALA A 127 8.76 -5.30 14.52
CA ALA A 127 8.29 -4.79 13.23
C ALA A 127 7.61 -3.41 13.37
N LYS A 128 7.57 -2.69 12.25
CA LYS A 128 6.81 -1.46 12.10
C LYS A 128 5.38 -1.79 11.72
N VAL A 129 4.44 -1.18 12.42
CA VAL A 129 3.01 -1.25 12.07
C VAL A 129 2.47 0.11 11.70
N PHE A 130 1.51 0.13 10.79
CA PHE A 130 0.74 1.32 10.48
C PHE A 130 -0.74 1.00 10.54
N CYS A 131 -1.49 1.87 11.23
CA CYS A 131 -2.91 1.64 11.47
C CYS A 131 -3.73 2.18 10.28
N ARG A 132 -4.55 1.33 9.67
CA ARG A 132 -5.47 1.75 8.62
C ARG A 132 -6.76 2.28 9.24
N ILE A 133 -7.13 3.50 8.86
CA ILE A 133 -8.39 4.13 9.30
C ILE A 133 -9.43 4.13 8.18
N LEU A 134 -10.70 4.19 8.59
CA LEU A 134 -11.82 4.42 7.71
C LEU A 134 -11.83 5.86 7.19
N CYS A 135 -12.28 6.01 5.95
CA CYS A 135 -12.71 7.27 5.35
C CYS A 135 -14.09 7.05 4.75
N ASP A 136 -14.95 8.09 4.73
CA ASP A 136 -16.34 7.96 4.29
C ASP A 136 -16.47 7.41 2.85
N GLY A 137 -15.43 7.59 2.02
CA GLY A 137 -15.37 7.11 0.64
C GLY A 137 -16.40 7.78 -0.28
N ALA A 138 -16.97 8.92 0.14
CA ALA A 138 -17.98 9.65 -0.61
C ALA A 138 -17.44 10.04 -2.00
N GLY A 139 -18.14 9.63 -3.04
CA GLY A 139 -17.78 9.91 -4.44
C GLY A 139 -16.81 8.91 -5.09
N ALA A 140 -16.35 7.87 -4.38
CA ALA A 140 -15.56 6.80 -5.01
C ALA A 140 -16.45 5.81 -5.77
N GLU A 141 -15.96 5.32 -6.92
CA GLU A 141 -16.67 4.32 -7.73
C GLU A 141 -16.73 2.94 -7.03
N TRP A 142 -15.77 2.67 -6.15
CA TRP A 142 -15.69 1.45 -5.35
C TRP A 142 -15.38 1.77 -3.87
N PRO A 143 -16.40 1.90 -3.01
CA PRO A 143 -16.20 2.17 -1.59
C PRO A 143 -15.65 0.94 -0.85
N LEU A 144 -14.42 1.04 -0.35
CA LEU A 144 -13.78 0.00 0.48
C LEU A 144 -14.05 0.20 1.99
N SER A 145 -14.82 1.24 2.35
CA SER A 145 -14.99 1.81 3.70
C SER A 145 -15.81 0.96 4.68
N ARG A 146 -16.30 -0.22 4.28
CA ARG A 146 -17.05 -1.12 5.18
C ARG A 146 -16.35 -2.44 5.50
N LYS A 147 -15.18 -2.69 4.92
CA LYS A 147 -14.48 -3.99 5.08
C LYS A 147 -13.12 -3.87 5.77
N PHE A 148 -12.41 -2.76 5.61
CA PHE A 148 -11.03 -2.61 6.09
C PHE A 148 -10.79 -1.23 6.68
N GLY A 149 -10.12 -1.20 7.84
CA GLY A 149 -9.83 0.01 8.61
C GLY A 149 -10.66 0.12 9.88
N CYS A 150 -10.08 0.73 10.91
CA CYS A 150 -10.76 1.06 12.16
C CYS A 150 -11.39 2.46 12.10
N GLU A 151 -12.34 2.73 12.99
CA GLU A 151 -12.78 4.10 13.23
C GLU A 151 -11.57 4.96 13.66
N PRO A 152 -11.43 6.20 13.15
CA PRO A 152 -10.29 7.06 13.44
C PRO A 152 -10.02 7.24 14.95
N GLU A 153 -11.06 7.25 15.77
CA GLU A 153 -11.00 7.39 17.22
C GLU A 153 -10.26 6.23 17.89
N MET A 154 -10.30 5.02 17.31
CA MET A 154 -9.61 3.85 17.85
C MET A 154 -8.13 3.79 17.48
N ALA A 155 -7.71 4.51 16.44
CA ALA A 155 -6.38 4.32 15.83
C ALA A 155 -5.23 4.62 16.80
N ALA A 156 -5.38 5.65 17.63
CA ALA A 156 -4.39 5.99 18.64
C ALA A 156 -4.23 4.89 19.70
N ASP A 157 -5.34 4.28 20.14
CA ASP A 157 -5.31 3.19 21.11
C ASP A 157 -4.70 1.91 20.52
N VAL A 158 -4.99 1.59 19.26
CA VAL A 158 -4.39 0.46 18.53
C VAL A 158 -2.87 0.66 18.38
N LEU A 159 -2.43 1.87 18.02
CA LEU A 159 -1.01 2.20 17.89
C LEU A 159 -0.29 2.19 19.25
N GLU A 160 -0.92 2.69 20.30
CA GLU A 160 -0.39 2.61 21.65
C GLU A 160 -0.26 1.15 22.12
N HIS A 161 -1.26 0.31 21.84
CA HIS A 161 -1.19 -1.11 22.14
C HIS A 161 -0.02 -1.79 21.41
N ALA A 162 0.19 -1.47 20.13
CA ALA A 162 1.35 -1.95 19.39
C ALA A 162 2.68 -1.53 20.03
N HIS A 163 2.78 -0.27 20.46
CA HIS A 163 3.94 0.24 21.17
C HIS A 163 4.20 -0.52 22.48
N ARG A 164 3.17 -0.77 23.29
CA ARG A 164 3.28 -1.53 24.55
C ARG A 164 3.73 -2.99 24.33
N LEU A 165 3.39 -3.58 23.19
CA LEU A 165 3.83 -4.94 22.81
C LEU A 165 5.22 -4.99 22.17
N GLY A 166 5.96 -3.86 22.12
CA GLY A 166 7.31 -3.80 21.59
C GLY A 166 7.40 -3.68 20.07
N LEU A 167 6.30 -3.36 19.39
CA LEU A 167 6.29 -2.99 17.98
C LEU A 167 6.58 -1.49 17.80
N THR A 168 7.01 -1.11 16.62
CA THR A 168 7.14 0.31 16.26
C THR A 168 5.81 0.80 15.68
N ALA A 169 5.07 1.60 16.45
CA ALA A 169 3.95 2.38 15.94
C ALA A 169 4.47 3.41 14.93
N HIS A 170 4.39 3.10 13.64
CA HIS A 170 5.11 3.85 12.60
C HIS A 170 4.26 4.94 11.96
N GLY A 171 2.96 4.73 11.85
CA GLY A 171 2.11 5.67 11.14
C GLY A 171 0.66 5.24 10.97
N VAL A 172 -0.04 5.97 10.11
CA VAL A 172 -1.41 5.68 9.71
C VAL A 172 -1.53 5.56 8.19
N SER A 173 -2.53 4.81 7.75
CA SER A 173 -2.93 4.73 6.35
C SER A 173 -4.42 4.93 6.19
N PHE A 174 -4.85 5.34 5.01
CA PHE A 174 -6.25 5.38 4.62
C PHE A 174 -6.37 5.06 3.13
N HIS A 175 -7.58 4.93 2.62
CA HIS A 175 -7.83 4.80 1.18
C HIS A 175 -9.14 5.48 0.84
N VAL A 176 -9.08 6.56 0.06
CA VAL A 176 -10.23 7.39 -0.32
C VAL A 176 -11.18 6.75 -1.36
N GLY A 177 -11.05 5.43 -1.56
CA GLY A 177 -11.70 4.66 -2.62
C GLY A 177 -10.96 4.67 -3.97
N SER A 178 -11.31 3.73 -4.86
CA SER A 178 -10.67 3.59 -6.18
C SER A 178 -11.25 4.60 -7.19
N GLN A 179 -10.40 5.09 -8.11
CA GLN A 179 -10.75 6.07 -9.16
C GLN A 179 -11.39 7.36 -8.61
N GLN A 180 -10.83 7.89 -7.53
CA GLN A 180 -11.33 9.08 -6.85
C GLN A 180 -10.96 10.35 -7.63
N LYS A 181 -11.99 11.10 -8.07
CA LYS A 181 -11.82 12.36 -8.82
C LYS A 181 -11.95 13.60 -7.94
N ASN A 182 -12.50 13.45 -6.74
CA ASN A 182 -12.63 14.54 -5.77
C ASN A 182 -11.35 14.66 -4.95
N VAL A 183 -10.54 15.68 -5.24
CA VAL A 183 -9.29 15.97 -4.52
C VAL A 183 -9.52 16.24 -3.03
N ASN A 184 -10.68 16.80 -2.66
CA ASN A 184 -11.01 17.12 -1.26
C ASN A 184 -11.22 15.87 -0.39
N ALA A 185 -11.34 14.68 -1.00
CA ALA A 185 -11.44 13.43 -0.25
C ALA A 185 -10.15 13.14 0.55
N TRP A 186 -8.99 13.59 0.06
CA TRP A 186 -7.74 13.46 0.79
C TRP A 186 -7.64 14.44 1.96
N ASP A 187 -8.22 15.65 1.86
CA ASP A 187 -8.14 16.66 2.94
C ASP A 187 -8.77 16.16 4.24
N GLN A 188 -9.95 15.52 4.15
CA GLN A 188 -10.62 14.95 5.32
C GLN A 188 -9.81 13.80 5.93
N ALA A 189 -9.29 12.90 5.08
CA ALA A 189 -8.48 11.78 5.51
C ALA A 189 -7.18 12.23 6.20
N LEU A 190 -6.52 13.26 5.64
CA LEU A 190 -5.32 13.87 6.19
C LEU A 190 -5.61 14.61 7.49
N ALA A 191 -6.75 15.28 7.63
CA ALA A 191 -7.16 15.91 8.87
C ALA A 191 -7.34 14.89 10.00
N SER A 192 -7.97 13.74 9.72
CA SER A 192 -8.08 12.62 10.67
C SER A 192 -6.72 12.04 11.03
N ALA A 193 -5.86 11.79 10.02
CA ALA A 193 -4.49 11.32 10.25
C ALA A 193 -3.70 12.30 11.14
N ALA A 194 -3.80 13.60 10.89
CA ALA A 194 -3.15 14.62 11.71
C ALA A 194 -3.67 14.65 13.15
N GLY A 195 -4.97 14.40 13.37
CA GLY A 195 -5.55 14.21 14.69
C GLY A 195 -4.92 13.05 15.45
N ILE A 196 -4.78 11.90 14.80
CA ILE A 196 -4.16 10.70 15.38
C ILE A 196 -2.69 10.94 15.69
N PHE A 197 -1.95 11.62 14.82
CA PHE A 197 -0.56 12.01 15.08
C PHE A 197 -0.43 12.86 16.35
N ARG A 198 -1.32 13.85 16.55
CA ARG A 198 -1.32 14.68 17.76
C ARG A 198 -1.63 13.87 19.00
N GLU A 199 -2.63 12.99 18.94
CA GLU A 199 -3.03 12.13 20.05
C GLU A 199 -1.89 11.17 20.46
N CYS A 200 -1.26 10.50 19.49
CA CYS A 200 -0.09 9.66 19.76
C CYS A 200 1.07 10.45 20.37
N ALA A 201 1.31 11.69 19.91
CA ALA A 201 2.37 12.54 20.45
C ALA A 201 2.13 12.91 21.93
N VAL A 202 0.88 13.19 22.33
CA VAL A 202 0.51 13.42 23.75
C VAL A 202 0.81 12.19 24.61
N ARG A 203 0.68 10.99 24.04
CA ARG A 203 1.01 9.71 24.68
C ARG A 203 2.49 9.33 24.60
N GLY A 204 3.35 10.22 24.09
CA GLY A 204 4.79 10.00 23.96
C GLY A 204 5.19 9.12 22.77
N ILE A 205 4.29 8.87 21.83
CA ILE A 205 4.53 8.04 20.63
C ILE A 205 4.73 8.96 19.42
N SER A 206 5.95 8.94 18.86
CA SER A 206 6.27 9.68 17.64
C SER A 206 6.02 8.82 16.41
N LEU A 207 4.97 9.16 15.65
CA LEU A 207 4.70 8.57 14.34
C LEU A 207 5.57 9.25 13.26
N ALA A 208 5.92 8.51 12.21
CA ALA A 208 6.86 8.95 11.18
C ALA A 208 6.33 8.83 9.74
N MET A 209 5.13 8.28 9.54
CA MET A 209 4.61 7.98 8.20
C MET A 209 3.11 8.19 8.10
N VAL A 210 2.68 8.82 7.00
CA VAL A 210 1.29 8.77 6.52
C VAL A 210 1.30 8.08 5.16
N ASN A 211 0.50 7.03 5.02
CA ASN A 211 0.26 6.37 3.74
C ASN A 211 -1.08 6.84 3.16
N LEU A 212 -1.00 7.57 2.04
CA LEU A 212 -2.13 8.22 1.37
C LEU A 212 -3.08 7.24 0.65
N GLY A 213 -2.73 5.95 0.63
CA GLY A 213 -3.47 4.92 -0.07
C GLY A 213 -3.37 5.04 -1.59
N GLY A 214 -4.34 4.45 -2.27
CA GLY A 214 -4.52 4.56 -3.71
C GLY A 214 -5.74 5.40 -4.07
N GLY A 215 -6.20 5.25 -5.32
CA GLY A 215 -7.39 5.93 -5.83
C GLY A 215 -7.09 6.99 -6.88
N PHE A 216 -5.83 7.33 -7.09
CA PHE A 216 -5.39 8.27 -8.13
C PHE A 216 -5.79 7.75 -9.53
N PRO A 217 -6.65 8.48 -10.26
CA PRO A 217 -6.93 8.15 -11.66
C PRO A 217 -5.74 8.55 -12.52
N THR A 218 -5.53 7.81 -13.61
CA THR A 218 -4.60 8.16 -14.71
C THR A 218 -5.35 8.79 -15.86
#